data_AF-T1D8W2-F1
#
_entry.id   AF-T1D8W2-F1
#
_cell.length_a   1.000
_cell.length_b   1.000
_cell.length_c   1.000
_cell.angle_alpha   90.00
_cell.angle_beta   90.00
_cell.angle_gamma   90.00
#
_symmetry.space_group_name_H-M   'P 1'
#
loop_
_entity.id
_entity.type
_entity.pdbx_description
1 polymer ?
#
loop_
_entity_poly.entity_id
_entity_poly.type
_entity_poly.pdbx_seq_one_letter_code
_entity_poly.pdbx_strand_id
1 'polypeptide(L)'
;MRDGSYHEVPLKEAHAWTREGCKQCPDFSAEHADISTGGIGAFADWTITVVRTDKGRELMDAMVAASSIEVRPGADDPGAVELLKARPRQPQALARDGGGAKAAGGQPCLMSS
;
A
#
# COMPACT_ATOMS: atom_id res chain seq x y z
N MET A 1 4.24 -8.58 -24.47
CA MET A 1 5.31 -7.88 -25.18
C MET A 1 6.65 -8.31 -24.58
N ARG A 2 7.67 -8.57 -25.42
CA ARG A 2 9.04 -9.03 -25.03
C ARG A 2 10.13 -8.25 -25.79
N ASP A 3 9.74 -7.15 -26.42
CA ASP A 3 10.53 -6.28 -27.31
C ASP A 3 11.22 -5.12 -26.56
N GLY A 4 11.05 -5.02 -25.24
CA GLY A 4 11.69 -4.00 -24.42
C GLY A 4 11.11 -2.59 -24.60
N SER A 5 10.01 -2.43 -25.33
CA SER A 5 9.30 -1.17 -25.45
C SER A 5 8.59 -0.82 -24.14
N TYR A 6 8.67 0.46 -23.75
CA TYR A 6 7.90 1.01 -22.64
C TYR A 6 6.62 1.63 -23.17
N HIS A 7 5.48 1.21 -22.61
CA HIS A 7 4.18 1.74 -22.96
C HIS A 7 3.50 2.23 -21.69
N GLU A 8 3.17 3.52 -21.65
CA GLU A 8 2.42 4.13 -20.57
C GLU A 8 0.95 4.27 -20.98
N VAL A 9 0.04 3.81 -20.13
CA VAL A 9 -1.40 3.97 -20.33
C VAL A 9 -1.95 4.86 -19.20
N PRO A 10 -2.63 5.96 -19.51
CA PRO A 10 -3.16 6.84 -18.48
C PRO A 10 -4.15 6.11 -17.57
N LEU A 11 -3.92 6.15 -16.25
CA LEU A 11 -4.77 5.48 -15.26
C LEU A 11 -6.24 5.96 -15.33
N LYS A 12 -6.45 7.24 -15.66
CA LYS A 12 -7.78 7.83 -15.81
C LYS A 12 -8.59 7.17 -16.92
N GLU A 13 -7.95 6.76 -18.00
CA GLU A 13 -8.59 6.04 -19.11
C GLU A 13 -8.90 4.60 -18.68
N ALA A 14 -7.95 3.94 -18.02
CA ALA A 14 -8.09 2.57 -17.52
C ALA A 14 -9.30 2.38 -16.56
N HIS A 15 -9.76 3.44 -15.89
CA HIS A 15 -10.94 3.40 -15.02
C HIS A 15 -12.21 2.91 -15.74
N ALA A 16 -12.34 3.13 -17.05
CA ALA A 16 -13.51 2.67 -17.82
C ALA A 16 -13.72 1.15 -17.77
N TRP A 17 -12.65 0.38 -17.47
CA TRP A 17 -12.69 -1.09 -17.37
C TRP A 17 -12.68 -1.61 -15.93
N THR A 18 -12.88 -0.73 -14.94
CA THR A 18 -12.96 -1.15 -13.52
C THR A 18 -14.23 -1.95 -13.25
N ARG A 19 -14.09 -3.13 -12.62
CA ARG A 19 -15.25 -3.93 -12.20
C ARG A 19 -16.11 -3.16 -11.19
N GLU A 20 -17.43 -3.26 -11.32
CA GLU A 20 -18.37 -2.53 -10.42
C GLU A 20 -18.15 -2.83 -8.94
N GLY A 21 -17.82 -4.08 -8.59
CA GLY A 21 -17.51 -4.46 -7.20
C GLY A 21 -16.30 -3.72 -6.62
N CYS A 22 -15.27 -3.43 -7.43
CA CYS A 22 -14.08 -2.72 -6.98
C CYS A 22 -14.37 -1.26 -6.61
N LYS A 23 -15.41 -0.65 -7.19
CA LYS A 23 -15.81 0.74 -6.89
C LYS A 23 -16.40 0.91 -5.48
N GLN A 24 -16.80 -0.20 -4.87
CA GLN A 24 -17.44 -0.23 -3.55
C GLN A 24 -16.51 -0.79 -2.47
N CYS A 25 -15.33 -1.31 -2.85
CA CYS A 25 -14.39 -1.90 -1.90
C CYS A 25 -13.91 -0.82 -0.91
N PRO A 26 -14.17 -1.00 0.40
CA PRO A 26 -13.78 -0.02 1.39
C PRO A 26 -12.35 -0.24 1.89
N ASP A 27 -11.62 -1.23 1.38
CA ASP A 27 -10.30 -1.62 1.86
C ASP A 27 -9.24 -1.35 0.79
N PHE A 28 -8.37 -0.39 1.08
CA PHE A 28 -7.23 -0.02 0.21
C PHE A 28 -5.94 -0.76 0.59
N SER A 29 -5.74 -1.04 1.88
CA SER A 29 -4.44 -1.48 2.41
C SER A 29 -4.42 -2.94 2.85
N ALA A 30 -5.44 -3.72 2.49
CA ALA A 30 -5.68 -5.06 2.99
C ALA A 30 -5.63 -5.09 4.52
N GLU A 31 -6.52 -4.32 5.16
CA GLU A 31 -6.49 -4.06 6.60
C GLU A 31 -6.59 -5.31 7.48
N HIS A 32 -7.10 -6.41 6.92
CA HIS A 32 -7.26 -7.69 7.61
C HIS A 32 -6.08 -8.64 7.45
N ALA A 33 -5.04 -8.26 6.71
CA ALA A 33 -3.85 -9.08 6.54
C ALA A 33 -2.87 -8.93 7.73
N ASP A 34 -2.19 -10.04 8.06
CA ASP A 34 -1.05 -10.05 9.00
C ASP A 34 0.06 -9.10 8.53
N ILE A 35 0.34 -9.13 7.22
CA ILE A 35 1.34 -8.32 6.52
C ILE A 35 0.70 -7.82 5.21
N SER A 36 0.67 -6.51 5.01
CA SER A 36 0.26 -5.89 3.74
C SER A 36 1.45 -5.23 3.05
N THR A 37 1.54 -5.36 1.73
CA THR A 37 2.61 -4.81 0.90
C THR A 37 2.04 -3.97 -0.24
N GLY A 38 2.69 -2.86 -0.57
CA GLY A 38 2.25 -1.98 -1.66
C GLY A 38 3.41 -1.18 -2.27
N GLY A 39 3.36 -0.94 -3.57
CA GLY A 39 4.36 -0.16 -4.31
C GLY A 39 4.04 1.34 -4.38
N ILE A 40 3.45 1.92 -3.33
CA ILE A 40 3.17 3.36 -3.27
C ILE A 40 4.34 4.09 -2.62
N GLY A 41 4.75 5.22 -3.19
CA GLY A 41 5.85 6.02 -2.65
C GLY A 41 6.76 6.60 -3.72
N ALA A 42 7.78 7.34 -3.28
CA ALA A 42 8.78 7.97 -4.14
C ALA A 42 9.93 7.02 -4.53
N PHE A 43 10.07 5.90 -3.82
CA PHE A 43 11.16 4.96 -4.00
C PHE A 43 10.68 3.70 -4.73
N ALA A 44 10.85 3.65 -6.05
CA ALA A 44 10.36 2.56 -6.89
C ALA A 44 10.94 1.18 -6.53
N ASP A 45 12.13 1.15 -5.93
CA ASP A 45 12.83 -0.10 -5.53
C ASP A 45 12.47 -0.57 -4.12
N TRP A 46 11.52 0.11 -3.46
CA TRP A 46 11.07 -0.20 -2.11
C TRP A 46 9.56 -0.40 -2.05
N THR A 47 9.15 -1.38 -1.28
CA THR A 47 7.74 -1.69 -1.02
C THR A 47 7.35 -1.14 0.34
N ILE A 48 6.27 -0.37 0.44
CA ILE A 48 5.70 -0.03 1.75
C ILE A 48 4.98 -1.25 2.32
N THR A 49 5.33 -1.61 3.54
CA THR A 49 4.82 -2.77 4.26
C THR A 49 4.21 -2.38 5.59
N VAL A 50 3.04 -2.93 5.90
CA VAL A 50 2.36 -2.72 7.18
C VAL A 50 2.20 -4.08 7.86
N VAL A 51 2.76 -4.21 9.06
CA VAL A 51 2.63 -5.41 9.90
C VAL A 51 1.61 -5.14 11.00
N ARG A 52 0.56 -5.97 11.08
CA ARG A 52 -0.58 -5.74 11.99
C ARG A 52 -0.69 -6.74 13.13
N THR A 53 -0.38 -8.01 12.88
CA THR A 53 -0.55 -9.08 13.88
C THR A 53 0.79 -9.56 14.43
N ASP A 54 0.75 -10.20 15.59
CA ASP A 54 1.93 -10.77 16.25
C ASP A 54 2.59 -11.83 15.37
N LYS A 55 1.79 -12.70 14.73
CA LYS A 55 2.28 -13.68 13.76
C LYS A 55 2.96 -13.02 12.56
N GLY A 56 2.41 -11.92 12.05
CA GLY A 56 3.05 -11.13 11.01
C GLY A 56 4.40 -10.56 11.46
N ARG A 57 4.49 -10.10 12.71
CA ARG A 57 5.72 -9.58 13.30
C ARG A 57 6.79 -10.66 13.47
N GLU A 58 6.43 -11.81 14.02
CA GLU A 58 7.34 -12.97 14.16
C GLU A 58 7.94 -13.38 12.82
N LEU A 59 7.11 -13.46 11.77
CA LEU A 59 7.58 -13.78 10.42
C LEU A 59 8.50 -12.69 9.87
N MET A 60 8.14 -11.43 10.05
CA MET A 60 8.93 -10.29 9.58
C MET A 60 10.31 -10.26 10.24
N ASP A 61 10.37 -10.43 11.56
CA ASP A 61 11.61 -10.45 12.33
C ASP A 61 12.49 -11.64 11.93
N ALA A 62 11.90 -12.81 11.69
CA ALA A 62 12.62 -13.98 11.19
C ALA A 62 13.23 -13.75 9.80
N MET A 63 12.51 -13.06 8.89
CA MET A 63 13.03 -12.73 7.57
C MET A 63 14.18 -11.71 7.64
N VAL A 64 14.09 -10.72 8.51
CA VAL A 64 15.19 -9.75 8.75
C VAL A 64 16.40 -10.48 9.35
N ALA A 65 16.21 -11.35 10.34
CA ALA A 65 17.28 -12.12 10.97
C ALA A 65 17.97 -13.06 9.97
N ALA A 66 17.22 -13.62 9.02
CA ALA A 66 17.76 -14.43 7.92
C ALA A 66 18.45 -13.60 6.83
N SER A 67 18.46 -12.27 6.93
CA SER A 67 18.95 -11.35 5.88
C SER A 67 18.28 -11.58 4.52
N SER A 68 17.02 -12.06 4.53
CA SER A 68 16.24 -12.31 3.31
C SER A 68 15.60 -11.02 2.75
N ILE A 69 15.59 -9.96 3.55
CA ILE A 69 14.95 -8.67 3.25
C ILE A 69 15.71 -7.54 3.95
N GLU A 70 15.70 -6.37 3.34
CA GLU A 70 16.15 -5.14 3.97
C GLU A 70 14.95 -4.32 4.45
N VAL A 71 15.08 -3.70 5.62
CA VAL A 71 14.03 -2.86 6.21
C VAL A 71 14.53 -1.47 6.54
N ARG A 72 13.70 -0.47 6.26
CA ARG A 72 13.91 0.90 6.71
C ARG A 72 12.61 1.50 7.29
N PRO A 73 12.70 2.55 8.12
CA PRO A 73 11.52 3.21 8.68
C PRO A 73 10.59 3.74 7.58
N GLY A 74 9.27 3.54 7.71
CA GLY A 74 8.31 4.13 6.78
C GLY A 74 8.30 5.66 6.78
N ALA A 75 8.82 6.29 7.85
CA ALA A 75 8.98 7.75 7.96
C ALA A 75 9.94 8.33 6.90
N ASP A 76 10.79 7.50 6.28
CA ASP A 76 11.68 7.92 5.19
C ASP A 76 10.90 8.26 3.90
N ASP A 77 9.65 7.82 3.78
CA ASP A 77 8.73 8.19 2.71
C ASP A 77 7.41 8.74 3.29
N PRO A 78 7.40 10.02 3.73
CA PRO A 78 6.20 10.62 4.30
C PRO A 78 5.05 10.69 3.29
N GLY A 79 5.33 10.78 1.99
CA GLY A 79 4.32 10.79 0.95
C GLY A 79 3.56 9.47 0.87
N ALA A 80 4.26 8.34 0.92
CA ALA A 80 3.65 7.01 0.96
C ALA A 80 2.79 6.82 2.22
N VAL A 81 3.29 7.26 3.37
CA VAL A 81 2.57 7.17 4.65
C VAL A 81 1.30 8.02 4.65
N GLU A 82 1.36 9.24 4.12
CA GLU A 82 0.17 10.10 4.00
C GLU A 82 -0.83 9.53 3.00
N LEU A 83 -0.40 8.95 1.87
CA LEU A 83 -1.30 8.26 0.94
C LEU A 83 -2.01 7.07 1.57
N LEU A 84 -1.29 6.28 2.39
CA LEU A 84 -1.86 5.16 3.13
C LEU A 84 -2.94 5.62 4.11
N LYS A 85 -2.70 6.73 4.84
CA LYS A 85 -3.67 7.31 5.78
C LYS A 85 -4.84 8.01 5.10
N ALA A 86 -4.61 8.64 3.94
CA ALA A 86 -5.59 9.47 3.25
C ALA A 86 -6.61 8.65 2.45
N ARG A 87 -6.30 7.39 2.13
CA ARG A 87 -7.18 6.50 1.37
C ARG A 87 -7.56 5.22 2.12
N PRO A 88 -8.18 5.31 3.32
CA PRO A 88 -8.70 4.12 3.99
C PRO A 88 -9.86 3.53 3.18
N ARG A 89 -10.73 4.40 2.64
CA ARG A 89 -11.70 4.07 1.59
C ARG A 89 -11.04 4.32 0.24
N GLN A 90 -11.35 3.51 -0.76
CA GLN A 90 -11.15 3.90 -2.15
C GLN A 90 -12.45 4.53 -2.66
N PRO A 91 -12.80 5.81 -2.34
CA PRO A 91 -13.87 6.46 -3.06
C PRO A 91 -13.32 6.80 -4.44
N GLN A 92 -13.66 5.99 -5.44
CA GLN A 92 -13.89 6.55 -6.76
C GLN A 92 -15.20 7.35 -6.70
N ALA A 93 -15.22 8.45 -5.96
CA ALA A 93 -16.37 9.32 -5.95
C ALA A 93 -15.89 10.72 -6.28
N LEU A 94 -16.45 11.24 -7.38
CA LEU A 94 -16.98 12.59 -7.44
C LEU A 94 -16.96 13.24 -6.05
N ALA A 95 -16.18 14.32 -5.93
CA ALA A 95 -16.05 15.12 -4.72
C ALA A 95 -17.32 15.13 -3.87
N ARG A 96 -17.20 14.85 -2.55
CA ARG A 96 -17.92 15.57 -1.49
C ARG A 96 -17.63 15.12 -0.05
N ASP A 97 -17.29 16.13 0.75
CA ASP A 97 -17.64 16.44 2.14
C ASP A 97 -17.53 15.36 3.24
N GLY A 98 -16.48 15.53 4.06
CA GLY A 98 -16.56 15.65 5.52
C GLY A 98 -17.13 14.48 6.34
N GLY A 99 -16.24 13.72 7.00
CA GLY A 99 -16.64 12.84 8.12
C GLY A 99 -15.55 11.86 8.54
N GLY A 100 -14.76 12.24 9.54
CA GLY A 100 -13.63 11.45 10.04
C GLY A 100 -14.04 10.23 10.88
N ALA A 101 -13.31 9.13 10.71
CA ALA A 101 -13.26 8.00 11.63
C ALA A 101 -11.78 7.62 11.87
N LYS A 102 -11.44 7.42 13.15
CA LYS A 102 -10.08 7.21 13.68
C LYS A 102 -9.62 5.75 13.44
N ALA A 103 -8.48 5.55 12.78
CA ALA A 103 -7.85 4.23 12.61
C ALA A 103 -6.84 3.93 13.73
N ALA A 104 -6.82 2.68 14.21
CA ALA A 104 -5.87 2.17 15.20
C ALA A 104 -4.51 1.86 14.55
N GLY A 105 -3.43 2.25 15.24
CA GLY A 105 -2.07 2.33 14.69
C GLY A 105 -1.34 1.00 14.56
N GLY A 106 -0.92 0.68 13.32
CA GLY A 106 0.22 -0.17 13.02
C GLY A 106 1.27 0.67 12.28
N GLN A 107 2.54 0.59 12.68
CA GLN A 107 3.61 1.43 12.14
C GLN A 107 4.13 0.84 10.81
N PRO A 108 4.12 1.60 9.69
CA PRO A 108 4.62 1.12 8.39
C PRO A 108 6.15 1.08 8.33
N CYS A 109 6.70 0.11 7.61
CA CYS A 109 8.10 -0.03 7.24
C CYS A 109 8.25 -0.12 5.71
N LEU A 110 9.45 0.11 5.18
CA LEU A 110 9.75 -0.07 3.76
C LEU A 110 10.65 -1.30 3.62
N MET A 111 10.37 -2.16 2.64
CA MET A 111 11.07 -3.42 2.37
C MET A 111 11.70 -3.47 0.98
N SER A 112 12.92 -3.99 0.88
CA SER A 112 13.57 -4.37 -0.38
C SER A 112 14.04 -5.84 -0.31
N SER A 113 14.15 -6.51 -1.46
CA SER A 113 14.52 -7.93 -1.60
C SER A 113 15.96 -8.09 -2.07
#